data_AF-A0AA42HSH4-F1
#
_entry.id   AF-A0AA42HSH4-F1
#
_cell.length_a   1.000
_cell.length_b   1.000
_cell.length_c   1.000
_cell.angle_alpha   90.00
_cell.angle_beta   90.00
_cell.angle_gamma   90.00
#
_symmetry.space_group_name_H-M   'P 1'
#
loop_
_entity.id
_entity.type
_entity.pdbx_description
1 polymer ?
#
loop_
_entity_poly.entity_id
_entity_poly.type
_entity_poly.pdbx_seq_one_letter_code
_entity_poly.pdbx_strand_id
1 'polypeptide(L)'
;MNSDKPVEVAQSVAVPSAQAWSVVCLCAAWCGVCRQYEVEFRALQQQLPQVRFLWLDVEDEEELVGELDVETFPTLLIAHLDRPMFLGPLLPQIKVLERLLASLQEAQAASPGLPAEAAALWRRIAAQLA
;
A
#
# COMPACT_ATOMS: atom_id res chain seq x y z
N MET A 1 -27.82 22.91 -5.11
CA MET A 1 -26.56 23.45 -4.56
C MET A 1 -26.55 23.05 -3.10
N ASN A 2 -25.86 22.01 -2.63
CA ASN A 2 -24.72 21.26 -3.14
C ASN A 2 -25.02 19.76 -3.22
N SER A 3 -24.29 19.11 -4.12
CA SER A 3 -24.36 17.69 -4.43
C SER A 3 -23.50 16.89 -3.46
N ASP A 4 -24.13 16.06 -2.63
CA ASP A 4 -23.49 14.93 -1.97
C ASP A 4 -23.06 13.93 -3.04
N LYS A 5 -21.74 13.76 -3.21
CA LYS A 5 -21.15 12.77 -4.13
C LYS A 5 -20.68 11.59 -3.27
N PRO A 6 -21.15 10.36 -3.52
CA PRO A 6 -20.74 9.20 -2.75
C PRO A 6 -19.25 8.89 -2.97
N VAL A 7 -18.55 8.60 -1.87
CA VAL A 7 -17.18 8.05 -1.87
C VAL A 7 -17.25 6.63 -2.44
N GLU A 8 -16.66 6.41 -3.61
CA GLU A 8 -16.64 5.12 -4.28
C GLU A 8 -15.53 4.23 -3.71
N VAL A 9 -15.86 3.54 -2.61
CA VAL A 9 -15.05 2.46 -2.05
C VAL A 9 -15.12 1.27 -3.02
N ALA A 10 -14.09 1.11 -3.86
CA ALA A 10 -13.99 -0.01 -4.79
C ALA A 10 -13.95 -1.34 -4.01
N GLN A 11 -14.89 -2.21 -4.36
CA GLN A 11 -15.46 -3.26 -3.51
C GLN A 11 -14.57 -4.51 -3.35
N SER A 12 -14.74 -5.12 -2.17
CA SER A 12 -14.09 -6.32 -1.68
C SER A 12 -14.34 -7.59 -2.51
N VAL A 13 -13.27 -8.34 -2.79
CA VAL A 13 -13.34 -9.80 -2.99
C VAL A 13 -12.42 -10.44 -1.95
N ALA A 14 -13.00 -11.23 -1.05
CA ALA A 14 -12.26 -11.98 -0.04
C ALA A 14 -11.53 -13.17 -0.68
N VAL A 15 -10.23 -13.28 -0.42
CA VAL A 15 -9.51 -14.56 -0.44
C VAL A 15 -8.60 -14.59 0.79
N PRO A 16 -8.95 -15.32 1.86
CA PRO A 16 -7.99 -15.64 2.90
C PRO A 16 -7.23 -16.89 2.46
N SER A 17 -5.99 -16.70 2.03
CA SER A 17 -5.01 -17.79 1.93
C SER A 17 -3.77 -17.43 2.73
N ALA A 18 -3.10 -18.45 3.27
CA ALA A 18 -2.06 -18.39 4.29
C ALA A 18 -0.71 -17.77 3.84
N GLN A 19 -0.75 -16.78 2.93
CA GLN A 19 0.36 -16.01 2.38
C GLN A 19 -0.10 -14.57 2.07
N ALA A 20 -0.71 -13.89 3.06
CA ALA A 20 -1.32 -12.58 2.84
C ALA A 20 -0.25 -11.48 2.73
N TRP A 21 0.28 -11.29 1.51
CA TRP A 21 1.08 -10.13 1.16
C TRP A 21 0.17 -8.95 0.82
N SER A 22 0.53 -7.77 1.32
CA SER A 22 -0.14 -6.52 1.00
C SER A 22 0.86 -5.49 0.52
N VAL A 23 0.48 -4.72 -0.48
CA VAL A 23 1.22 -3.58 -1.01
C VAL A 23 0.29 -2.37 -0.95
N VAL A 24 0.69 -1.32 -0.24
CA VAL A 24 -0.05 -0.06 -0.12
C VAL A 24 0.78 1.04 -0.79
N CYS A 25 0.21 1.76 -1.76
CA CYS A 25 0.74 3.08 -2.13
C CYS A 25 0.18 4.15 -1.22
N LEU A 26 1.04 4.83 -0.49
CA LEU A 26 0.79 6.15 0.07
C LEU A 26 1.08 7.17 -1.03
N CYS A 27 0.01 7.79 -1.48
CA CYS A 27 -0.05 8.60 -2.67
C CYS A 27 -0.80 9.92 -2.33
N ALA A 28 -0.78 10.91 -3.22
CA ALA A 28 -1.55 12.14 -3.07
C ALA A 28 -2.14 12.58 -4.41
N ALA A 29 -3.39 13.06 -4.44
CA ALA A 29 -4.10 13.42 -5.67
C ALA A 29 -3.37 14.49 -6.50
N TRP A 30 -2.71 15.44 -5.85
CA TRP A 30 -1.95 16.50 -6.52
C TRP A 30 -0.64 15.99 -7.16
N CYS A 31 -0.12 14.83 -6.75
CA CYS A 31 1.14 14.29 -7.25
C CYS A 31 1.01 13.72 -8.67
N GLY A 32 1.65 14.37 -9.65
CA GLY A 32 1.66 13.93 -11.04
C GLY A 32 2.32 12.56 -11.25
N VAL A 33 3.32 12.23 -10.43
CA VAL A 33 4.00 10.93 -10.47
C VAL A 33 3.07 9.81 -9.99
N CYS A 34 2.31 10.02 -8.91
CA CYS A 34 1.31 9.07 -8.43
C CYS A 34 0.27 8.76 -9.51
N ARG A 35 -0.31 9.79 -10.15
CA ARG A 35 -1.33 9.57 -11.20
C ARG A 35 -0.82 8.74 -12.38
N GLN A 36 0.44 8.91 -12.77
CA GLN A 36 1.05 8.08 -13.81
C GLN A 36 1.27 6.64 -13.32
N TYR A 37 1.73 6.49 -12.09
CA TYR A 37 2.03 5.21 -11.49
C TYR A 37 0.78 4.35 -11.22
N GLU A 38 -0.38 4.96 -10.95
CA GLU A 38 -1.62 4.24 -10.65
C GLU A 38 -1.99 3.23 -11.73
N VAL A 39 -1.85 3.60 -13.01
CA VAL A 39 -2.21 2.73 -14.14
C VAL A 39 -1.41 1.43 -14.10
N GLU A 40 -0.09 1.53 -13.89
CA GLU A 40 0.78 0.36 -13.82
C GLU A 40 0.57 -0.43 -12.52
N PHE A 41 0.30 0.26 -11.40
CA PHE A 41 0.00 -0.36 -10.11
C PHE A 41 -1.27 -1.22 -10.18
N ARG A 42 -2.34 -0.71 -10.81
CA ARG A 42 -3.59 -1.45 -11.03
C ARG A 42 -3.39 -2.62 -12.00
N ALA A 43 -2.56 -2.46 -13.03
CA ALA A 43 -2.21 -3.57 -13.92
C ALA A 43 -1.45 -4.69 -13.18
N LEU A 44 -0.52 -4.34 -12.30
CA LEU A 44 0.19 -5.31 -11.48
C LEU A 44 -0.74 -6.03 -10.49
N GLN A 45 -1.68 -5.30 -9.89
CA GLN A 45 -2.73 -5.88 -9.04
C GLN A 45 -3.50 -7.00 -9.76
N GLN A 46 -3.82 -6.81 -11.06
CA GLN A 46 -4.50 -7.85 -11.84
C GLN A 46 -3.62 -9.06 -12.14
N GLN A 47 -2.29 -8.87 -12.21
CA GLN A 47 -1.32 -9.94 -12.46
C GLN A 47 -1.00 -10.76 -11.21
N LEU A 48 -1.18 -10.19 -10.02
CA LEU A 48 -0.85 -10.79 -8.73
C LEU A 48 -2.10 -10.90 -7.82
N PRO A 49 -3.12 -11.71 -8.18
CA PRO A 49 -4.36 -11.82 -7.43
C PRO A 49 -4.21 -12.37 -6.00
N GLN A 50 -3.06 -13.00 -5.70
CA GLN A 50 -2.71 -13.48 -4.36
C GLN A 50 -2.14 -12.38 -3.45
N VAL A 51 -1.86 -11.19 -3.97
CA VAL A 51 -1.33 -10.04 -3.23
C VAL A 51 -2.40 -8.97 -3.18
N ARG A 52 -2.64 -8.41 -2.00
CA ARG A 52 -3.58 -7.32 -1.83
C ARG A 52 -2.92 -5.99 -2.18
N PHE A 53 -3.45 -5.28 -3.16
CA PHE A 53 -2.99 -3.95 -3.53
C PHE A 53 -3.96 -2.89 -3.00
N LEU A 54 -3.42 -1.86 -2.37
CA LEU A 54 -4.17 -0.74 -1.80
C LEU A 54 -3.58 0.56 -2.31
N TRP A 55 -4.44 1.47 -2.72
CA TRP A 55 -4.08 2.82 -3.12
C TRP A 55 -4.69 3.76 -2.09
N LEU A 56 -3.85 4.46 -1.35
CA LEU A 56 -4.24 5.28 -0.21
C LEU A 56 -3.81 6.71 -0.50
N ASP A 57 -4.79 7.60 -0.65
CA ASP A 57 -4.52 9.04 -0.70
C ASP A 57 -4.35 9.57 0.72
N VAL A 58 -3.16 10.08 1.02
CA VAL A 58 -2.83 10.53 2.38
C VAL A 58 -3.63 11.76 2.81
N GLU A 59 -4.16 12.54 1.86
CA GLU A 59 -5.01 13.71 2.16
C GLU A 59 -6.44 13.30 2.56
N ASP A 60 -6.95 12.20 2.00
CA ASP A 60 -8.30 11.70 2.31
C ASP A 60 -8.29 10.77 3.54
N GLU A 61 -7.16 10.11 3.80
CA GLU A 61 -7.03 9.02 4.79
C GLU A 61 -6.13 9.42 5.98
N GLU A 62 -6.21 10.66 6.43
CA GLU A 62 -5.37 11.22 7.50
C GLU A 62 -5.41 10.39 8.80
N GLU A 63 -6.56 9.82 9.17
CA GLU A 63 -6.68 8.96 10.36
C GLU A 63 -5.87 7.67 10.22
N LEU A 64 -5.84 7.08 9.02
CA LEU A 64 -5.05 5.89 8.72
C LEU A 64 -3.55 6.19 8.68
N VAL A 65 -3.15 7.36 8.16
CA VAL A 65 -1.75 7.79 8.08
C VAL A 65 -1.23 8.20 9.46
N GLY A 66 -2.04 8.96 10.22
CA GLY A 66 -1.74 9.48 11.56
C GLY A 66 -0.43 10.26 11.62
N GLU A 67 0.46 9.88 12.54
CA GLU A 67 1.72 10.61 12.77
C GLU A 67 2.81 10.33 11.73
N LEU A 68 2.54 9.48 10.73
CA LEU A 68 3.53 9.20 9.69
C LEU A 68 3.69 10.43 8.78
N ASP A 69 4.89 11.00 8.77
CA ASP A 69 5.24 12.09 7.87
C ASP A 69 5.72 11.54 6.51
N VAL A 70 4.89 11.69 5.48
CA VAL A 70 5.19 11.25 4.12
C VAL A 70 5.59 12.46 3.27
N GLU A 71 6.89 12.72 3.17
CA GLU A 71 7.41 13.86 2.41
C GLU A 71 7.62 13.54 0.92
N THR A 72 7.71 12.26 0.55
CA THR A 72 8.04 11.81 -0.81
C THR A 72 6.98 10.85 -1.34
N PHE A 73 6.45 11.16 -2.53
CA PHE A 73 5.41 10.37 -3.19
C PHE A 73 5.89 9.80 -4.53
N PRO A 74 5.51 8.55 -4.88
CA PRO A 74 4.79 7.59 -4.04
C PRO A 74 5.70 6.97 -2.96
N THR A 75 5.13 6.70 -1.79
CA THR A 75 5.74 5.87 -0.74
C THR A 75 5.00 4.55 -0.64
N LEU A 76 5.72 3.43 -0.56
CA LEU A 76 5.10 2.11 -0.46
C LEU A 76 5.27 1.53 0.94
N LEU A 77 4.20 0.91 1.44
CA LEU A 77 4.23 -0.05 2.53
C LEU A 77 4.03 -1.45 1.95
N ILE A 78 4.94 -2.38 2.22
CA ILE A 78 4.76 -3.80 1.91
C ILE A 78 4.69 -4.56 3.22
N ALA A 79 3.68 -5.40 3.40
CA ALA A 79 3.47 -6.19 4.59
C ALA A 79 3.23 -7.66 4.25
N HIS A 80 3.61 -8.54 5.17
CA HIS A 80 3.29 -9.96 5.15
C HIS A 80 2.59 -10.32 6.47
N LEU A 81 1.34 -10.73 6.38
CA LEU A 81 0.45 -10.94 7.54
C LEU A 81 0.36 -9.65 8.38
N ASP A 82 0.72 -9.72 9.66
CA ASP A 82 0.73 -8.62 10.62
C ASP A 82 2.05 -7.85 10.65
N ARG A 83 3.02 -8.21 9.80
CA ARG A 83 4.37 -7.65 9.83
C ARG A 83 4.64 -6.74 8.64
N PRO A 84 4.93 -5.45 8.86
CA PRO A 84 5.50 -4.61 7.81
C PRO A 84 6.91 -5.14 7.45
N MET A 85 7.18 -5.20 6.15
CA MET A 85 8.41 -5.70 5.54
C MET A 85 9.20 -4.59 4.82
N PHE A 86 8.51 -3.52 4.43
CA PHE A 86 9.12 -2.35 3.81
C PHE A 86 8.25 -1.11 4.05
N LEU A 87 8.87 0.04 4.30
CA LEU A 87 8.24 1.36 4.23
C LEU A 87 9.25 2.34 3.63
N GLY A 88 8.91 2.96 2.51
CA GLY A 88 9.75 3.99 1.92
C GLY A 88 9.36 4.41 0.50
N PRO A 89 9.98 5.48 -0.01
CA PRO A 89 9.73 5.95 -1.36
C PRO A 89 10.18 4.91 -2.39
N LEU A 90 9.41 4.78 -3.47
CA LEU A 90 9.82 3.98 -4.62
C LEU A 90 9.76 4.83 -5.87
N LEU A 91 10.77 4.68 -6.73
CA LEU A 91 10.68 5.23 -8.09
C LEU A 91 9.42 4.64 -8.77
N PRO A 92 8.69 5.45 -9.55
CA PRO A 92 7.45 5.06 -10.23
C PRO A 92 7.73 4.14 -11.43
N GLN A 93 8.37 3.01 -11.16
CA GLN A 93 8.73 2.00 -12.13
C GLN A 93 8.21 0.66 -11.61
N ILE A 94 7.18 0.13 -12.24
CA ILE A 94 6.47 -1.06 -11.73
C ILE A 94 7.39 -2.27 -11.55
N LYS A 95 8.40 -2.42 -12.41
CA LYS A 95 9.41 -3.49 -12.32
C LYS A 95 10.26 -3.44 -11.06
N VAL A 96 10.45 -2.25 -10.47
CA VAL A 96 11.16 -2.12 -9.19
C VAL A 96 10.30 -2.69 -8.06
N LEU A 97 8.99 -2.41 -8.06
CA LEU A 97 8.05 -2.97 -7.09
C LEU A 97 7.97 -4.50 -7.23
N GLU A 98 7.80 -5.02 -8.44
CA GLU A 98 7.79 -6.47 -8.70
C GLU A 98 9.01 -7.17 -8.10
N ARG A 99 10.21 -6.63 -8.36
CA ARG A 99 11.46 -7.21 -7.86
C ARG A 99 11.60 -7.08 -6.34
N LEU A 100 11.21 -5.94 -5.77
CA LEU A 100 11.23 -5.74 -4.32
C LEU A 100 10.31 -6.74 -3.62
N LEU A 101 9.08 -6.89 -4.11
CA LEU A 101 8.10 -7.82 -3.58
C LEU A 101 8.62 -9.28 -3.66
N ALA A 102 9.15 -9.70 -4.80
CA ALA A 102 9.75 -11.03 -4.97
C ALA A 102 10.91 -11.26 -3.99
N SER A 103 11.80 -10.28 -3.81
CA SER A 103 12.92 -10.37 -2.88
C SER A 103 12.46 -10.51 -1.42
N LEU A 104 11.43 -9.76 -1.01
CA LEU A 104 10.86 -9.88 0.34
C LEU A 104 10.16 -11.24 0.55
N GLN A 105 9.49 -11.76 -0.48
CA GLN A 105 8.87 -13.07 -0.49
C GLN A 105 9.90 -14.21 -0.38
N GLU A 106 11.07 -14.07 -0.98
CA GLU A 106 12.15 -15.04 -0.82
C GLU A 106 12.78 -14.95 0.58
N ALA A 107 12.94 -13.73 1.10
CA ALA A 107 13.63 -13.49 2.36
C ALA A 107 12.88 -14.04 3.58
N GLN A 108 11.55 -13.90 3.64
CA GLN A 108 10.51 -14.41 4.57
C GLN A 108 10.79 -14.64 6.09
N ALA A 109 12.02 -14.64 6.56
CA ALA A 109 12.48 -15.11 7.86
C ALA A 109 13.04 -13.99 8.77
N ALA A 110 13.46 -12.85 8.21
CA ALA A 110 13.94 -11.71 8.98
C ALA A 110 12.96 -10.54 8.87
N SER A 111 12.38 -10.12 9.99
CA SER A 111 11.70 -8.82 10.06
C SER A 111 12.79 -7.75 9.98
N PRO A 112 12.76 -6.85 8.98
CA PRO A 112 13.66 -5.71 9.00
C PRO A 112 13.36 -4.86 10.24
N GLY A 113 14.39 -4.23 10.80
CA GLY A 113 14.26 -3.28 11.91
C GLY A 113 13.62 -1.98 11.42
N LEU A 114 12.35 -2.05 11.03
CA LEU A 114 11.59 -0.91 10.53
C LEU A 114 11.23 0.05 11.66
N PRO A 115 11.03 1.35 11.33
CA PRO A 115 10.52 2.32 12.29
C PRO A 115 9.18 1.89 12.90
N ALA A 116 8.89 2.34 14.12
CA ALA A 116 7.67 1.99 14.85
C ALA A 116 6.41 2.48 14.12
N GLU A 117 6.54 3.56 13.37
CA GLU A 117 5.55 4.21 12.53
C GLU A 117 5.05 3.24 11.44
N ALA A 118 5.92 2.40 10.87
CA ALA A 118 5.54 1.39 9.88
C ALA A 118 4.59 0.34 10.48
N ALA A 119 4.86 -0.10 11.72
CA ALA A 119 4.00 -1.03 12.43
C ALA A 119 2.68 -0.38 12.86
N ALA A 120 2.70 0.89 13.28
CA ALA A 120 1.50 1.63 13.63
C ALA A 120 0.59 1.90 12.42
N LEU A 121 1.17 2.28 11.27
CA LEU A 121 0.46 2.42 10.00
C LEU A 121 -0.18 1.09 9.60
N TRP A 122 0.61 0.01 9.53
CA TRP A 122 0.08 -1.28 9.09
C TRP A 122 -1.04 -1.79 10.00
N ARG A 123 -0.92 -1.62 11.33
CA ARG A 123 -1.96 -2.03 12.26
C ARG A 123 -3.31 -1.37 11.97
N ARG A 124 -3.32 -0.07 11.64
CA ARG A 124 -4.53 0.69 11.32
C ARG A 124 -5.12 0.24 9.99
N ILE A 125 -4.29 0.10 8.96
CA ILE A 125 -4.72 -0.38 7.64
C ILE A 125 -5.28 -1.82 7.75
N ALA A 126 -4.55 -2.73 8.41
CA ALA A 126 -4.96 -4.11 8.56
C ALA A 126 -6.29 -4.25 9.32
N ALA A 127 -6.57 -3.38 10.29
CA ALA A 127 -7.84 -3.37 11.03
C ALA A 127 -9.05 -3.02 10.16
N GLN A 128 -8.87 -2.28 9.06
CA GLN A 128 -9.95 -1.99 8.10
C GLN A 128 -10.18 -3.10 7.06
N LEU A 129 -9.23 -4.03 6.94
CA LEU A 129 -9.27 -5.10 5.95
C LEU A 129 -9.75 -6.45 6.53
N ALA A 130 -9.98 -6.50 7.84
CA ALA A 130 -10.46 -7.65 8.60
C ALA A 130 -11.99 -7.65 8.68
#